data_AF-A0AAU4INN9-F1
#
_entry.id   AF-A0AAU4INN9-F1
#
_cell.length_a   1.000
_cell.length_b   1.000
_cell.length_c   1.000
_cell.angle_alpha   90.00
_cell.angle_beta   90.00
_cell.angle_gamma   90.00
#
_symmetry.space_group_name_H-M   'P 1'
#
loop_
_entity.id
_entity.type
_entity.pdbx_description
1 polymer ?
#
loop_
_entity_poly.entity_id
_entity_poly.type
_entity_poly.pdbx_seq_one_letter_code
_entity_poly.pdbx_strand_id
1 'polypeptide(L)'
;MLEYRLWLAAVPKPIPESEARTYWNLKDRPTPTLDGALKQADYVYVGSWQDSHLADVPQSGRCPAVRISDWLFYRGTIDCYQAPVLDARLRDELLDLYQPRPGDLPADCTDAEEVAAFLSAHLGWGLLTEEALPTAALSLGDTDSFADEQDG
;
A
#
# COMPACT_ATOMS: atom_id res chain seq x y z
N MET A 1 15.68 -14.73 5.19
CA MET A 1 14.51 -14.63 4.29
C MET A 1 14.18 -13.17 4.18
N LEU A 2 13.91 -12.68 2.98
CA LEU A 2 13.45 -11.32 2.78
C LEU A 2 11.99 -11.24 3.24
N GLU A 3 11.67 -10.21 4.00
CA GLU A 3 10.31 -9.89 4.39
C GLU A 3 9.83 -8.75 3.51
N TYR A 4 8.66 -8.93 2.91
CA TYR A 4 7.95 -7.94 2.14
C TYR A 4 6.80 -7.39 2.97
N ARG A 5 6.45 -6.14 2.77
CA ARG A 5 5.38 -5.45 3.48
C ARG A 5 4.47 -4.76 2.48
N LEU A 6 3.19 -4.70 2.79
CA LEU A 6 2.22 -3.96 2.01
C LEU A 6 1.57 -2.88 2.87
N TRP A 7 1.69 -1.66 2.38
CA TRP A 7 0.88 -0.51 2.73
C TRP A 7 0.02 -0.14 1.54
N LEU A 8 -1.24 0.21 1.79
CA LEU A 8 -2.09 0.83 0.77
C LEU A 8 -2.04 2.34 0.95
N ALA A 9 -1.71 3.04 -0.13
CA ALA A 9 -1.72 4.50 -0.19
C ALA A 9 -2.96 4.97 -0.94
N ALA A 10 -3.84 5.71 -0.27
CA ALA A 10 -4.98 6.36 -0.89
C ALA A 10 -4.59 7.79 -1.27
N VAL A 11 -4.58 8.09 -2.58
CA VAL A 11 -4.22 9.40 -3.13
C VAL A 11 -5.45 10.14 -3.66
N PRO A 12 -5.72 11.39 -3.21
CA PRO A 12 -6.95 12.11 -3.57
C PRO A 12 -6.93 12.68 -5.00
N LYS A 13 -5.77 12.69 -5.67
CA LYS A 13 -5.61 13.28 -7.00
C LYS A 13 -5.38 12.21 -8.06
N PRO A 14 -5.91 12.40 -9.28
CA PRO A 14 -5.58 11.53 -10.40
C PRO A 14 -4.07 11.60 -10.70
N ILE A 15 -3.47 10.44 -10.87
CA ILE A 15 -2.05 10.31 -11.23
C ILE A 15 -1.95 10.29 -12.76
N PRO A 16 -1.07 11.11 -13.37
CA PRO A 16 -0.84 11.06 -14.80
C PRO A 16 -0.40 9.66 -15.26
N GLU A 17 -0.94 9.18 -16.39
CA GLU A 17 -0.62 7.85 -16.95
C GLU A 17 0.90 7.63 -17.09
N SER A 18 1.65 8.65 -17.52
CA SER A 18 3.10 8.58 -17.66
C SER A 18 3.82 8.32 -16.34
N GLU A 19 3.33 8.89 -15.25
CA GLU A 19 3.88 8.69 -13.91
C GLU A 19 3.41 7.35 -13.33
N ALA A 20 2.16 6.95 -13.53
CA ALA A 20 1.68 5.61 -13.16
C ALA A 20 2.46 4.49 -13.88
N ARG A 21 2.74 4.65 -15.18
CA ARG A 21 3.59 3.73 -15.94
C ARG A 21 5.01 3.67 -15.40
N THR A 22 5.55 4.81 -14.97
CA THR A 22 6.88 4.89 -14.36
C THR A 22 6.88 4.19 -13.01
N TYR A 23 5.90 4.44 -12.16
CA TYR A 23 5.72 3.77 -10.88
C TYR A 23 5.68 2.24 -11.01
N TRP A 24 4.85 1.73 -11.91
CA TRP A 24 4.67 0.28 -12.05
C TRP A 24 5.86 -0.45 -12.69
N ASN A 25 6.66 0.20 -13.54
CA ASN A 25 7.74 -0.47 -14.29
C ASN A 25 9.16 0.00 -13.95
N LEU A 26 9.33 1.19 -13.41
CA LEU A 26 10.60 1.92 -13.32
C LEU A 26 10.71 2.66 -11.98
N LYS A 27 10.68 1.89 -10.87
CA LYS A 27 10.69 2.39 -9.48
C LYS A 27 11.82 3.39 -9.16
N ASP A 28 12.92 3.39 -9.92
CA ASP A 28 14.07 4.29 -9.71
C ASP A 28 13.96 5.64 -10.43
N ARG A 29 12.88 5.90 -11.17
CA ARG A 29 12.68 7.17 -11.89
C ARG A 29 11.75 8.10 -11.12
N PRO A 30 12.05 9.41 -11.09
CA PRO A 30 11.24 10.37 -10.36
C PRO A 30 9.84 10.48 -10.98
N THR A 31 8.84 10.58 -10.11
CA THR A 31 7.44 10.80 -10.48
C THR A 31 6.91 12.00 -9.71
N PRO A 32 7.26 13.25 -10.08
CA PRO A 32 7.08 14.40 -9.19
C PRO A 32 5.64 14.64 -8.71
N THR A 33 4.64 14.35 -9.55
CA THR A 33 3.23 14.49 -9.18
C THR A 33 2.83 13.40 -8.20
N LEU A 34 3.21 12.15 -8.48
CA LEU A 34 2.96 11.00 -7.63
C LEU A 34 3.72 11.09 -6.30
N ASP A 35 5.01 11.42 -6.33
CA ASP A 35 5.86 11.60 -5.14
C ASP A 35 5.27 12.67 -4.22
N GLY A 36 4.72 13.74 -4.81
CA GLY A 36 3.98 14.76 -4.08
C GLY A 36 2.66 14.25 -3.49
N ALA A 37 1.92 13.43 -4.24
CA ALA A 37 0.67 12.83 -3.80
C ALA A 37 0.88 11.82 -2.66
N LEU A 38 1.90 10.96 -2.76
CA LEU A 38 2.26 9.97 -1.74
C LEU A 38 2.63 10.63 -0.41
N LYS A 39 3.26 11.80 -0.42
CA LYS A 39 3.52 12.57 0.83
C LYS A 39 2.25 13.05 1.53
N GLN A 40 1.12 13.13 0.81
CA GLN A 40 -0.16 13.62 1.30
C GLN A 40 -1.22 12.50 1.38
N ALA A 41 -0.83 11.27 1.04
CA ALA A 41 -1.74 10.14 1.01
C ALA A 41 -2.06 9.68 2.42
N ASP A 42 -3.25 9.11 2.57
CA ASP A 42 -3.60 8.33 3.75
C ASP A 42 -3.11 6.90 3.54
N TYR A 43 -2.63 6.27 4.62
CA TYR A 43 -2.03 4.94 4.57
C TYR A 43 -2.70 3.97 5.53
N VAL A 44 -2.80 2.71 5.12
CA VAL A 44 -3.09 1.60 6.01
C VAL A 44 -2.09 0.47 5.78
N TYR A 45 -1.56 -0.09 6.86
CA TYR A 45 -0.78 -1.31 6.79
C TYR A 45 -1.72 -2.48 6.50
N VAL A 46 -1.37 -3.37 5.61
CA VAL A 46 -2.19 -4.54 5.28
C VAL A 46 -1.61 -5.82 5.89
N GLY A 47 -0.28 -5.96 5.82
CA GLY A 47 0.43 -7.13 6.31
C GLY A 47 1.81 -7.31 5.68
N SER A 48 2.47 -8.40 6.05
CA SER A 48 3.78 -8.81 5.53
C SER A 48 3.74 -10.21 4.92
N TRP A 49 4.78 -10.56 4.18
CA TRP A 49 4.99 -11.92 3.69
C TRP A 49 6.47 -12.20 3.39
N GLN A 50 6.74 -13.44 3.03
CA GLN A 50 8.07 -13.94 2.62
C GLN A 50 7.96 -14.70 1.31
N ASP A 51 9.09 -15.05 0.69
CA ASP A 51 9.15 -15.79 -0.57
C ASP A 51 8.27 -17.06 -0.61
N SER A 52 8.15 -17.76 0.53
CA SER A 52 7.31 -18.97 0.66
C SER A 52 5.81 -18.75 0.42
N HIS A 53 5.37 -17.49 0.48
CA HIS A 53 3.98 -17.09 0.28
C HIS A 53 3.66 -16.79 -1.18
N LEU A 54 4.70 -16.62 -2.01
CA LEU A 54 4.55 -16.36 -3.44
C LEU A 54 4.04 -17.63 -4.14
N ALA A 55 3.15 -17.44 -5.11
CA ALA A 55 2.61 -18.50 -5.94
C ALA A 55 2.78 -18.13 -7.42
N ASP A 56 2.86 -19.12 -8.29
CA ASP A 56 3.02 -18.90 -9.74
C ASP A 56 1.81 -18.17 -10.36
N VAL A 57 0.66 -18.16 -9.67
CA VAL A 57 -0.55 -17.43 -10.06
C VAL A 57 -0.78 -16.27 -9.07
N PRO A 58 -0.83 -15.00 -9.51
CA PRO A 58 -0.85 -13.84 -8.60
C PRO A 58 -2.04 -13.84 -7.60
N GLN A 59 -3.24 -14.23 -8.06
CA GLN A 59 -4.44 -14.31 -7.20
C GLN A 59 -4.42 -15.48 -6.20
N SER A 60 -3.43 -16.37 -6.31
CA SER A 60 -3.28 -17.56 -5.47
C SER A 60 -2.26 -17.40 -4.35
N GLY A 61 -1.78 -16.17 -4.11
CA GLY A 61 -0.89 -15.84 -3.00
C GLY A 61 -1.37 -16.48 -1.68
N ARG A 62 -0.42 -16.99 -0.90
CA ARG A 62 -0.69 -17.78 0.32
C ARG A 62 -0.83 -16.93 1.58
N CYS A 63 -1.09 -15.64 1.42
CA CYS A 63 -1.58 -14.77 2.49
C CYS A 63 -2.33 -13.58 1.89
N PRO A 64 -3.17 -12.88 2.69
CA PRO A 64 -3.96 -11.73 2.24
C PRO A 64 -3.14 -10.61 1.58
N ALA A 65 -2.00 -10.23 2.16
CA ALA A 65 -1.19 -9.11 1.68
C ALA A 65 -0.64 -9.34 0.27
N VAL A 66 -0.13 -10.55 -0.01
CA VAL A 66 0.35 -10.93 -1.36
C VAL A 66 -0.78 -10.84 -2.37
N ARG A 67 -1.95 -11.43 -2.06
CA ARG A 67 -3.10 -11.44 -2.97
C ARG A 67 -3.53 -10.03 -3.37
N ILE A 68 -3.58 -9.11 -2.42
CA ILE A 68 -3.94 -7.71 -2.68
C ILE A 68 -2.86 -7.03 -3.52
N SER A 69 -1.58 -7.17 -3.15
CA SER A 69 -0.46 -6.59 -3.88
C SER A 69 -0.49 -6.99 -5.36
N ASP A 70 -0.60 -8.29 -5.61
CA ASP A 70 -0.64 -8.88 -6.94
C ASP A 70 -1.86 -8.45 -7.75
N TRP A 71 -3.03 -8.39 -7.11
CA TRP A 71 -4.27 -7.94 -7.76
C TRP A 71 -4.21 -6.48 -8.19
N LEU A 72 -3.71 -5.60 -7.32
CA LEU A 72 -3.56 -4.18 -7.63
C LEU A 72 -2.49 -3.94 -8.70
N PHE A 73 -1.38 -4.67 -8.66
CA PHE A 73 -0.37 -4.63 -9.72
C PHE A 73 -0.97 -5.03 -11.08
N TYR A 74 -1.69 -6.15 -11.15
CA TYR A 74 -2.34 -6.61 -12.37
C TYR A 74 -3.33 -5.57 -12.92
N ARG A 75 -4.17 -5.03 -12.05
CA ARG A 75 -5.18 -4.02 -12.43
C ARG A 75 -4.56 -2.67 -12.81
N GLY A 76 -3.46 -2.31 -12.17
CA GLY A 76 -2.74 -1.07 -12.42
C GLY A 76 -1.90 -1.11 -13.70
N THR A 77 -1.53 -2.30 -14.19
CA THR A 77 -0.63 -2.47 -15.34
C THR A 77 -1.33 -2.89 -16.63
N ILE A 78 -2.50 -3.51 -16.56
CA ILE A 78 -3.19 -3.99 -17.75
C ILE A 78 -4.05 -2.88 -18.36
N ASP A 79 -4.01 -2.81 -19.69
CA ASP A 79 -4.66 -1.82 -20.56
C ASP A 79 -3.94 -0.46 -20.59
N CYS A 80 -3.90 0.27 -19.47
CA CYS A 80 -3.60 1.71 -19.51
C CYS A 80 -2.43 2.19 -18.65
N TYR A 81 -1.84 1.37 -17.77
CA TYR A 81 -0.92 1.84 -16.71
C TYR A 81 -1.51 3.00 -15.88
N GLN A 82 -2.27 2.67 -14.85
CA GLN A 82 -2.97 3.64 -14.00
C GLN A 82 -2.91 3.27 -12.53
N ALA A 83 -3.15 4.24 -11.65
CA ALA A 83 -3.55 3.93 -10.28
C ALA A 83 -5.03 3.54 -10.28
N PRO A 84 -5.40 2.33 -9.85
CA PRO A 84 -6.80 1.94 -9.76
C PRO A 84 -7.58 2.92 -8.89
N VAL A 85 -8.73 3.40 -9.39
CA VAL A 85 -9.65 4.20 -8.59
C VAL A 85 -10.42 3.28 -7.65
N LEU A 86 -10.41 3.61 -6.36
CA LEU A 86 -11.11 2.88 -5.32
C LEU A 86 -12.62 3.15 -5.39
N ASP A 87 -13.31 2.43 -6.26
CA ASP A 87 -14.77 2.38 -6.27
C ASP A 87 -15.32 1.30 -5.32
N ALA A 88 -16.64 1.26 -5.15
CA ALA A 88 -17.28 0.28 -4.26
C ALA A 88 -17.00 -1.17 -4.70
N ARG A 89 -16.84 -1.41 -6.01
CA ARG A 89 -16.54 -2.74 -6.53
C ARG A 89 -15.11 -3.15 -6.19
N LEU A 90 -14.12 -2.29 -6.42
CA LEU A 90 -12.74 -2.55 -6.05
C LEU A 90 -12.60 -2.72 -4.54
N ARG A 91 -13.29 -1.91 -3.72
CA ARG A 91 -13.35 -2.12 -2.27
C ARG A 91 -13.81 -3.54 -1.93
N ASP A 92 -14.95 -3.97 -2.48
CA ASP A 92 -15.53 -5.28 -2.14
C ASP A 92 -14.62 -6.43 -2.62
N GLU A 93 -14.00 -6.30 -3.80
CA GLU A 93 -13.01 -7.24 -4.31
C GLU A 93 -11.77 -7.34 -3.39
N LEU A 94 -11.26 -6.20 -2.90
CA LEU A 94 -10.13 -6.18 -1.97
C LEU A 94 -10.47 -6.82 -0.62
N LEU A 95 -11.69 -6.58 -0.11
CA LEU A 95 -12.15 -7.18 1.14
C LEU A 95 -12.32 -8.70 1.03
N ASP A 96 -12.77 -9.20 -0.13
CA ASP A 96 -12.82 -10.64 -0.41
C ASP A 96 -11.42 -11.26 -0.47
N LEU A 97 -10.47 -10.58 -1.13
CA LEU A 97 -9.07 -11.02 -1.18
C LEU A 97 -8.41 -11.02 0.20
N TYR A 98 -8.84 -10.11 1.08
CA TYR A 98 -8.31 -9.99 2.43
C TYR A 98 -8.75 -11.12 3.36
N GLN A 99 -9.88 -11.78 3.06
CA GLN A 99 -10.36 -12.87 3.90
C GLN A 99 -9.34 -14.01 3.99
N PRO A 100 -9.12 -14.58 5.18
CA PRO A 100 -8.30 -15.79 5.35
C PRO A 100 -8.85 -16.95 4.53
N ARG A 101 -7.95 -17.75 3.93
CA ARG A 101 -8.30 -18.92 3.11
C ARG A 101 -7.68 -20.20 3.64
N PRO A 102 -8.34 -21.36 3.47
CA PRO A 102 -7.70 -22.65 3.71
C PRO A 102 -6.46 -22.81 2.84
N GLY A 103 -5.29 -22.96 3.46
CA GLY A 103 -4.00 -23.04 2.76
C GLY A 103 -3.15 -21.77 2.85
N ASP A 104 -3.66 -20.71 3.49
CA ASP A 104 -2.82 -19.58 3.86
C ASP A 104 -1.72 -20.02 4.83
N LEU A 105 -0.51 -19.52 4.59
CA LEU A 105 0.62 -19.66 5.48
C LEU A 105 0.57 -18.55 6.54
N PRO A 106 1.13 -18.79 7.74
CA PRO A 106 1.19 -17.76 8.77
C PRO A 106 1.97 -16.53 8.30
N ALA A 107 1.34 -15.36 8.41
CA ALA A 107 1.89 -14.06 8.06
C ALA A 107 1.24 -12.98 8.93
N ASP A 108 1.94 -11.86 9.16
CA ASP A 108 1.36 -10.74 9.90
C ASP A 108 0.32 -10.02 9.04
N CYS A 109 -0.80 -9.69 9.64
CA CYS A 109 -1.87 -8.93 9.01
C CYS A 109 -2.48 -7.93 10.00
N THR A 110 -2.91 -6.80 9.48
CA THR A 110 -3.74 -5.83 10.20
C THR A 110 -5.13 -6.40 10.48
N ASP A 111 -5.90 -5.73 11.32
CA ASP A 111 -7.29 -6.10 11.53
C ASP A 111 -8.15 -5.82 10.27
N ALA A 112 -9.11 -6.71 10.00
CA ALA A 112 -9.98 -6.61 8.83
C ALA A 112 -10.95 -5.43 8.91
N GLU A 113 -11.39 -5.03 10.11
CA GLU A 113 -12.26 -3.87 10.29
C GLU A 113 -11.49 -2.59 10.00
N GLU A 114 -10.21 -2.51 10.40
CA GLU A 114 -9.35 -1.37 10.10
C GLU A 114 -9.13 -1.20 8.58
N VAL A 115 -8.81 -2.28 7.88
CA VAL A 115 -8.68 -2.26 6.41
C VAL A 115 -10.02 -1.87 5.75
N ALA A 116 -11.15 -2.42 6.22
CA ALA A 116 -12.46 -2.08 5.66
C ALA A 116 -12.87 -0.63 5.91
N ALA A 117 -12.57 -0.09 7.09
CA ALA A 117 -12.80 1.30 7.43
C ALA A 117 -11.97 2.22 6.53
N PHE A 118 -10.68 1.92 6.35
CA PHE A 118 -9.81 2.66 5.44
C PHE A 118 -10.34 2.66 4.02
N LEU A 119 -10.67 1.49 3.45
CA LEU A 119 -11.14 1.42 2.07
C LEU A 119 -12.48 2.14 1.87
N SER A 120 -13.35 2.12 2.89
CA SER A 120 -14.65 2.80 2.82
C SER A 120 -14.53 4.32 2.94
N ALA A 121 -13.56 4.81 3.72
CA ALA A 121 -13.34 6.24 3.90
C ALA A 121 -12.78 6.94 2.66
N HIS A 122 -12.04 6.22 1.80
CA HIS A 122 -11.32 6.79 0.66
C HIS A 122 -11.91 6.40 -0.71
N LEU A 123 -13.22 6.13 -0.76
CA LEU A 123 -13.89 5.87 -2.04
C LEU A 123 -13.70 7.04 -3.03
N GLY A 124 -13.39 6.72 -4.28
CA GLY A 124 -13.11 7.65 -5.36
C GLY A 124 -11.65 8.10 -5.46
N TRP A 125 -10.78 7.68 -4.54
CA TRP A 125 -9.36 8.03 -4.55
C TRP A 125 -8.55 7.01 -5.37
N GLY A 126 -7.37 7.38 -5.84
CA GLY A 126 -6.44 6.42 -6.42
C GLY A 126 -5.83 5.54 -5.33
N LEU A 127 -5.64 4.26 -5.61
CA LEU A 127 -5.08 3.30 -4.66
C LEU A 127 -3.77 2.73 -5.20
N LEU A 128 -2.70 2.79 -4.39
CA LEU A 128 -1.36 2.31 -4.72
C LEU A 128 -0.79 1.41 -3.63
N THR A 129 0.25 0.64 -3.97
CA THR A 129 0.88 -0.37 -3.11
C THR A 129 2.29 0.06 -2.72
N GLU A 130 2.52 0.41 -1.47
CA GLU A 130 3.83 0.83 -0.97
C GLU A 130 4.48 -0.25 -0.08
N GLU A 131 5.80 -0.37 -0.18
CA GLU A 131 6.59 -1.29 0.65
C GLU A 131 6.93 -0.68 2.03
N ALA A 132 6.86 0.65 2.12
CA ALA A 132 7.09 1.41 3.35
C ALA A 132 6.36 2.76 3.29
N LEU A 133 6.12 3.37 4.45
CA LEU A 133 5.66 4.75 4.51
C LEU A 133 6.73 5.70 3.94
N PRO A 134 6.35 6.79 3.26
CA PRO A 134 7.29 7.83 2.88
C PRO A 134 8.03 8.33 4.13
N THR A 135 9.35 8.49 4.05
CA THR A 135 10.19 8.91 5.20
C THR A 135 9.70 10.22 5.85
N ALA A 136 8.98 11.07 5.11
CA ALA A 136 8.38 12.30 5.63
C ALA A 136 7.19 12.08 6.59
N ALA A 137 6.48 10.95 6.51
CA ALA A 137 5.36 10.64 7.41
C ALA A 137 5.83 10.23 8.82
N LEU A 138 7.11 9.89 8.98
CA LEU A 138 7.74 9.56 10.26
C LEU A 138 8.35 10.79 10.97
N SER A 139 8.24 12.00 10.40
CA SER A 139 8.82 13.22 10.97
C SER A 139 7.85 14.10 11.78
N LEU A 140 6.72 13.56 12.26
CA LEU A 140 5.94 14.19 13.33
C LEU A 140 6.07 13.37 14.61
N GLY A 141 7.15 13.59 15.35
CA GLY A 141 7.36 12.87 16.60
C GLY A 141 8.68 13.08 17.35
N ASP A 142 9.52 14.05 16.99
CA ASP A 142 10.63 14.47 17.85
C ASP A 142 10.40 15.92 18.28
N THR A 143 9.40 16.10 19.13
CA THR A 143 9.42 17.16 20.13
C THR A 143 9.18 16.50 21.46
N ASP A 144 10.27 16.23 22.19
CA ASP A 144 10.30 16.73 23.56
C ASP A 144 11.68 17.16 24.01
N SER A 145 11.62 18.24 24.78
CA SER A 145 12.71 19.06 25.29
C SER A 145 13.56 18.31 26.32
N PHE A 146 14.86 18.63 26.39
CA PHE A 146 15.50 18.96 27.66
C PHE A 146 16.65 19.93 27.38
N ALA A 147 16.31 21.22 27.36
CA ALA A 147 17.22 22.27 27.76
C ALA A 147 16.95 22.53 29.25
N ASP A 148 17.93 22.22 30.10
CA ASP A 148 18.18 22.86 31.39
C ASP A 148 19.53 22.34 31.92
N GLU A 149 20.53 23.22 32.04
CA GLU A 149 21.20 23.61 33.31
C GLU A 149 22.14 22.51 33.88
N GLN A 150 23.37 22.74 34.33
CA GLN A 150 24.04 23.92 34.87
C GLN A 150 25.56 23.62 35.02
N ASP A 151 26.33 24.70 35.25
CA ASP A 151 27.73 24.84 35.68
C ASP A 151 28.51 23.63 36.25
N GLY A 152 29.82 23.62 35.93
CA GLY A 152 30.88 22.86 36.60
C GLY A 152 32.25 23.05 35.96
#